data_AF-A0A4U9W9I8-F1
#
_entry.id   AF-A0A4U9W9I8-F1
#
_cell.length_a   1.000
_cell.length_b   1.000
_cell.length_c   1.000
_cell.angle_alpha   90.00
_cell.angle_beta   90.00
_cell.angle_gamma   90.00
#
_symmetry.space_group_name_H-M   'P 1'
#
loop_
_entity.id
_entity.type
_entity.pdbx_description
1 polymer ?
#
loop_
_entity_poly.entity_id
_entity_poly.type
_entity_poly.pdbx_seq_one_letter_code
_entity_poly.pdbx_strand_id
1 'polypeptide(L)'
;MGQYKLMQMCISDAGKEDIDRAWSDLVKSTTAINGMRSNLMLESSRWQRVNSRLHALHTLSLTLITQACETYLILLNHPDAVKENIRELLMVPAETAQEVHKRLKLVRQVLATNRSDEHLQTVTGWVGRGDALSAGGKKACIPTAVSTR
;
A
#
# COMPACT_ATOMS: atom_id res chain seq x y z
N MET A 1 3.77 -2.47 4.21
CA MET A 1 3.27 -3.16 5.43
C MET A 1 2.43 -2.21 6.26
N GLY A 2 2.94 -1.02 6.61
CA GLY A 2 2.14 0.01 7.29
C GLY A 2 0.87 0.41 6.52
N GLN A 3 0.90 0.43 5.18
CA GLN A 3 -0.28 0.70 4.34
C GLN A 3 -1.40 -0.35 4.54
N TYR A 4 -1.04 -1.62 4.63
CA TYR A 4 -1.99 -2.73 4.82
C TYR A 4 -2.59 -2.67 6.23
N LYS A 5 -1.76 -2.44 7.25
CA LYS A 5 -2.22 -2.26 8.63
C LYS A 5 -3.14 -1.05 8.78
N LEU A 6 -2.85 0.07 8.12
CA LEU A 6 -3.73 1.24 8.09
C LEU A 6 -5.11 0.88 7.53
N MET A 7 -5.15 0.18 6.40
CA MET A 7 -6.42 -0.29 5.80
C MET A 7 -7.19 -1.22 6.74
N GLN A 8 -6.51 -2.14 7.44
CA GLN A 8 -7.16 -2.99 8.45
C GLN A 8 -7.79 -2.14 9.56
N MET A 9 -7.07 -1.17 10.10
CA MET A 9 -7.59 -0.27 11.14
C MET A 9 -8.79 0.55 10.64
N CYS A 10 -8.77 1.00 9.38
CA CYS A 10 -9.91 1.68 8.75
C CYS A 10 -11.15 0.79 8.63
N ILE A 11 -10.99 -0.52 8.39
CA ILE A 11 -12.11 -1.47 8.22
C ILE A 11 -12.59 -2.03 9.58
N SER A 12 -11.71 -2.09 10.59
CA SER A 12 -12.05 -2.55 11.94
C SER A 12 -12.82 -1.51 12.76
N ASP A 13 -12.95 -0.28 12.25
CA ASP A 13 -13.39 0.88 13.03
C ASP A 13 -12.54 1.06 14.31
N ALA A 14 -11.22 0.95 14.15
CA ALA A 14 -10.29 1.25 15.24
C ALA A 14 -10.43 2.72 15.66
N GLY A 15 -10.11 3.03 16.93
CA GLY A 15 -10.23 4.39 17.45
C GLY A 15 -9.57 5.42 16.52
N LYS A 16 -10.29 6.51 16.21
CA LYS A 16 -9.83 7.56 15.28
C LYS A 16 -8.42 8.06 15.58
N GLU A 17 -8.04 8.12 16.85
CA GLU A 17 -6.70 8.54 17.31
C GLU A 17 -5.60 7.55 16.91
N ASP A 18 -5.86 6.25 16.96
CA ASP A 18 -4.91 5.21 16.53
C ASP A 18 -4.74 5.22 15.01
N ILE A 19 -5.84 5.43 14.28
CA ILE A 19 -5.82 5.59 12.81
C ILE A 19 -4.99 6.82 12.44
N ASP A 20 -5.24 7.97 13.09
CA ASP A 20 -4.55 9.23 12.82
C ASP A 20 -3.05 9.16 13.12
N ARG A 21 -2.68 8.47 14.21
CA ARG A 21 -1.28 8.21 14.57
C ARG A 21 -0.60 7.33 13.53
N ALA A 22 -1.21 6.20 13.18
CA ALA A 22 -0.65 5.28 12.19
C ALA A 22 -0.54 5.95 10.80
N TRP A 23 -1.52 6.78 10.45
CA TRP A 23 -1.51 7.58 9.24
C TRP A 23 -0.34 8.57 9.24
N SER A 24 -0.21 9.38 10.29
CA SER A 24 0.85 10.37 10.45
C SER A 24 2.24 9.75 10.38
N ASP A 25 2.46 8.62 11.06
CA ASP A 25 3.75 7.92 11.04
C ASP A 25 4.08 7.35 9.66
N LEU A 26 3.07 6.85 8.94
CA LEU A 26 3.24 6.32 7.58
C LEU A 26 3.51 7.43 6.55
N VAL A 27 2.87 8.60 6.71
CA VAL A 27 3.16 9.80 5.91
C VAL A 27 4.59 10.28 6.16
N LYS A 28 5.04 10.36 7.42
CA LYS A 28 6.43 10.74 7.77
C LYS A 28 7.44 9.78 7.15
N SER A 29 7.22 8.47 7.27
CA SER A 29 8.09 7.46 6.67
C SER A 29 8.13 7.57 5.14
N THR A 30 6.99 7.81 4.51
CA THR A 30 6.90 8.01 3.05
C THR A 30 7.66 9.27 2.61
N THR A 31 7.48 10.39 3.33
CA THR A 31 8.21 11.64 3.06
C THR A 31 9.72 11.51 3.26
N ALA A 32 10.16 10.71 4.24
CA ALA A 32 11.58 10.41 4.45
C ALA A 32 12.21 9.71 3.22
N ILE A 33 11.48 8.81 2.55
CA ILE A 33 11.93 8.19 1.29
C ILE A 33 12.14 9.24 0.20
N ASN A 34 11.27 10.24 0.12
CA ASN A 34 11.42 11.34 -0.83
C ASN A 34 12.63 12.24 -0.50
N GLY A 35 12.95 12.42 0.79
CA GLY A 35 14.16 13.11 1.23
C GLY A 35 15.44 12.34 0.90
N MET A 36 15.50 11.04 1.19
CA MET A 36 16.64 10.17 0.84
C MET A 36 16.92 10.19 -0.66
N ARG A 37 15.86 10.26 -1.47
CA ARG A 37 15.94 10.37 -2.93
C ARG A 37 16.66 11.65 -3.39
N SER A 38 16.39 12.81 -2.76
CA SER A 38 17.07 14.05 -3.16
C SER A 38 18.55 14.00 -2.82
N ASN A 39 18.89 13.43 -1.65
CA ASN A 39 20.28 13.24 -1.25
C ASN A 39 21.05 12.32 -2.21
N LEU A 40 20.43 11.21 -2.62
CA LEU A 40 21.02 10.26 -3.58
C LEU A 40 21.36 10.93 -4.93
N MET A 41 20.50 11.86 -5.37
CA MET A 41 20.67 12.61 -6.62
C MET A 41 21.72 13.71 -6.54
N LEU A 42 21.98 14.23 -5.33
CA LEU A 42 23.10 15.15 -5.07
C LEU A 42 24.44 14.40 -5.07
N GLU A 43 24.48 13.18 -4.56
CA GLU A 43 25.71 12.37 -4.49
C GLU A 43 26.15 11.81 -5.85
N SER A 44 25.22 11.32 -6.68
CA SER A 44 25.58 10.85 -8.02
C SER A 44 24.40 10.77 -8.99
N SER A 45 24.59 11.31 -10.20
CA SER A 45 23.64 11.19 -11.31
C SER A 45 23.55 9.77 -11.89
N ARG A 46 24.39 8.83 -11.46
CA ARG A 46 24.32 7.42 -11.91
C ARG A 46 23.11 6.67 -11.36
N TRP A 47 22.48 7.21 -10.31
CA TRP A 47 21.34 6.59 -9.63
C TRP A 47 19.97 6.96 -10.21
N GLN A 48 19.90 7.62 -11.37
CA GLN A 48 18.64 8.05 -12.01
C GLN A 48 17.58 6.95 -12.07
N ARG A 49 17.98 5.72 -12.42
CA ARG A 49 17.06 4.58 -12.51
C ARG A 49 16.50 4.16 -11.14
N VAL A 50 17.32 4.23 -10.09
CA VAL A 50 16.89 3.96 -8.71
C VAL A 50 16.02 5.10 -8.21
N ASN A 51 16.37 6.34 -8.52
CA ASN A 51 15.59 7.54 -8.23
C ASN A 51 14.17 7.48 -8.83
N SER A 52 14.02 7.09 -10.11
CA SER A 52 12.71 6.91 -10.73
C SER A 52 11.90 5.80 -10.05
N ARG A 53 12.54 4.69 -9.64
CA ARG A 53 11.87 3.61 -8.89
C ARG A 53 11.42 4.06 -7.50
N LEU A 54 12.26 4.80 -6.78
CA LEU A 54 11.92 5.37 -5.48
C LEU A 54 10.79 6.38 -5.60
N HIS A 55 10.77 7.20 -6.66
CA HIS A 55 9.67 8.11 -6.93
C HIS A 55 8.35 7.37 -7.19
N ALA A 56 8.37 6.32 -8.00
CA ALA A 56 7.19 5.49 -8.24
C ALA A 56 6.68 4.83 -6.93
N LEU A 57 7.59 4.31 -6.10
CA LEU A 57 7.23 3.74 -4.79
C LEU A 57 6.63 4.79 -3.85
N HIS A 58 7.22 5.99 -3.81
CA HIS A 58 6.71 7.11 -3.01
C HIS A 58 5.29 7.50 -3.43
N THR A 59 5.07 7.72 -4.73
CA THR A 59 3.76 8.08 -5.28
C THR A 59 2.73 6.98 -5.01
N LEU A 60 3.08 5.70 -5.23
CA LEU A 60 2.19 4.58 -4.93
C LEU A 60 1.86 4.48 -3.43
N SER A 61 2.84 4.72 -2.55
CA SER A 61 2.62 4.73 -1.10
C SER A 61 1.62 5.81 -0.70
N LEU A 62 1.79 7.04 -1.18
CA LEU A 62 0.85 8.14 -0.91
C LEU A 62 -0.55 7.83 -1.44
N THR A 63 -0.68 7.31 -2.67
CA THR A 63 -1.98 6.91 -3.23
C THR A 63 -2.68 5.86 -2.37
N LEU A 64 -1.95 4.86 -1.87
CA LEU A 64 -2.51 3.83 -0.99
C LEU A 64 -2.94 4.37 0.37
N ILE A 65 -2.21 5.35 0.90
CA ILE A 65 -2.58 6.05 2.14
C ILE A 65 -3.89 6.82 1.92
N THR A 66 -3.96 7.66 0.89
CA THR A 66 -5.15 8.47 0.60
C THR A 66 -6.40 7.60 0.40
N GLN A 67 -6.27 6.46 -0.28
CA GLN A 67 -7.39 5.56 -0.50
C GLN A 67 -7.82 4.79 0.74
N ALA A 68 -6.90 4.49 1.66
CA ALA A 68 -7.28 3.94 2.96
C ALA A 68 -8.10 4.96 3.76
N CYS A 69 -7.72 6.25 3.72
CA CYS A 69 -8.48 7.33 4.34
C CYS A 69 -9.86 7.53 3.68
N GLU A 70 -9.91 7.50 2.34
CA GLU A 70 -11.16 7.58 1.58
C GLU A 70 -12.09 6.41 1.95
N THR A 71 -11.55 5.20 2.07
CA THR A 71 -12.32 4.02 2.51
C THR A 71 -12.86 4.21 3.93
N TYR A 72 -12.07 4.74 4.86
CA TYR A 72 -12.53 5.06 6.22
C TYR A 72 -13.69 6.07 6.23
N LEU A 73 -13.58 7.16 5.45
CA LEU A 73 -14.65 8.16 5.36
C LEU A 73 -15.93 7.58 4.75
N ILE A 74 -15.79 6.66 3.79
CA ILE A 74 -16.95 5.99 3.20
C ILE A 74 -17.61 5.05 4.22
N LEU A 75 -16.82 4.26 4.95
CA LEU A 75 -17.34 3.38 6.00
C LEU A 75 -18.03 4.14 7.13
N LEU A 76 -17.58 5.37 7.43
CA LEU A 76 -18.22 6.24 8.41
C LEU A 76 -19.64 6.67 7.98
N ASN A 77 -19.88 6.85 6.68
CA ASN A 77 -21.17 7.26 6.14
C ASN A 77 -22.05 6.07 5.71
N HIS A 78 -21.43 4.97 5.30
CA HIS A 78 -22.07 3.77 4.77
C HIS A 78 -21.34 2.51 5.27
N PRO A 79 -21.70 2.01 6.47
CA PRO A 79 -21.04 0.83 7.05
C PRO A 79 -21.21 -0.44 6.22
N ASP A 80 -22.28 -0.53 5.42
CA ASP A 80 -22.58 -1.67 4.54
C ASP A 80 -21.86 -1.60 3.17
N ALA A 81 -21.08 -0.55 2.91
CA ALA A 81 -20.44 -0.34 1.61
C ALA A 81 -19.30 -1.36 1.32
N VAL A 82 -18.78 -2.02 2.36
CA VAL A 82 -17.81 -3.12 2.22
C VAL A 82 -18.50 -4.40 2.67
N LYS A 83 -18.68 -5.35 1.74
CA LYS A 83 -19.26 -6.66 2.07
C LYS A 83 -18.42 -7.40 3.12
N GLU A 84 -19.11 -8.08 4.04
CA GLU A 84 -18.50 -8.81 5.16
C GLU A 84 -17.47 -9.85 4.70
N ASN A 85 -17.69 -10.52 3.56
CA ASN A 85 -16.74 -11.49 3.01
C ASN A 85 -15.38 -10.87 2.63
N ILE A 86 -15.36 -9.65 2.08
CA ILE A 86 -14.13 -8.92 1.73
C ILE A 86 -13.48 -8.37 3.01
N ARG A 87 -14.30 -7.91 3.95
CA ARG A 87 -13.86 -7.48 5.27
C ARG A 87 -13.13 -8.59 6.02
N GLU A 88 -13.71 -9.78 6.09
CA GLU A 88 -13.09 -10.97 6.70
C GLU A 88 -11.75 -11.32 6.03
N LEU A 89 -11.68 -11.30 4.70
CA LEU A 89 -10.44 -11.56 3.95
C LEU A 89 -9.33 -10.54 4.25
N LEU A 90 -9.69 -9.26 4.43
CA LEU A 90 -8.74 -8.18 4.73
C LEU A 90 -8.36 -8.14 6.22
N MET A 91 -9.22 -8.61 7.13
CA MET A 91 -8.96 -8.67 8.57
C MET A 91 -7.86 -9.66 8.95
N VAL A 92 -7.52 -10.61 8.08
CA VAL A 92 -6.47 -11.59 8.37
C VAL A 92 -5.11 -10.86 8.51
N PRO A 93 -4.45 -10.95 9.69
CA PRO A 93 -3.20 -10.21 9.96
C PRO A 93 -2.07 -10.70 9.04
N ALA A 94 -1.39 -9.75 8.40
CA ALA A 94 -0.32 -10.03 7.43
C ALA A 94 1.01 -9.45 7.91
N GLU A 95 1.94 -10.32 8.32
CA GLU A 95 3.26 -9.91 8.83
C GLU A 95 4.38 -9.92 7.78
N THR A 96 4.12 -10.37 6.54
CA THR A 96 5.13 -10.31 5.48
C THR A 96 4.56 -9.73 4.20
N ALA A 97 5.42 -9.06 3.41
CA ALA A 97 5.03 -8.53 2.10
C ALA A 97 4.49 -9.65 1.17
N GLN A 98 5.07 -10.85 1.23
CA GLN A 98 4.58 -12.01 0.48
C GLN A 98 3.14 -12.37 0.88
N GLU A 99 2.84 -12.33 2.17
CA GLU A 99 1.49 -12.61 2.67
C GLU A 99 0.51 -11.51 2.26
N VAL A 100 0.91 -10.24 2.35
CA VAL A 100 0.10 -9.12 1.84
C VAL A 100 -0.18 -9.31 0.34
N HIS A 101 0.84 -9.67 -0.45
CA HIS A 101 0.69 -9.91 -1.89
C HIS A 101 -0.30 -11.05 -2.19
N LYS A 102 -0.16 -12.20 -1.52
CA LYS A 102 -1.09 -13.33 -1.68
C LYS A 102 -2.52 -12.93 -1.31
N ARG A 103 -2.72 -12.23 -0.20
CA ARG A 103 -4.04 -11.76 0.24
C ARG A 103 -4.65 -10.78 -0.74
N LEU A 104 -3.90 -9.78 -1.20
CA LEU A 104 -4.38 -8.83 -2.19
C LEU A 104 -4.73 -9.52 -3.52
N LYS A 105 -3.99 -10.57 -3.90
CA LYS A 105 -4.30 -11.39 -5.07
C LYS A 105 -5.61 -12.18 -4.90
N LEU A 106 -5.84 -12.76 -3.72
CA LEU A 106 -7.10 -13.45 -3.40
C LEU A 106 -8.28 -12.48 -3.41
N VAL A 107 -8.15 -11.31 -2.76
CA VAL A 107 -9.18 -10.26 -2.76
C VAL A 107 -9.46 -9.79 -4.19
N ARG A 108 -8.43 -9.58 -5.01
CA ARG A 108 -8.59 -9.23 -6.44
C ARG A 108 -9.36 -10.30 -7.20
N GLN A 109 -9.09 -11.58 -6.93
CA GLN A 109 -9.77 -12.70 -7.59
C GLN A 109 -11.25 -12.76 -7.18
N VAL A 110 -11.55 -12.58 -5.89
CA VAL A 110 -12.93 -12.52 -5.38
C VAL A 110 -13.69 -11.35 -5.99
N LEU A 111 -13.06 -10.17 -6.09
CA LEU A 111 -13.64 -8.99 -6.73
C LEU A 111 -13.89 -9.19 -8.24
N ALA A 112 -12.99 -9.90 -8.94
CA ALA A 112 -13.15 -10.18 -10.36
C ALA A 112 -14.30 -11.16 -10.65
N THR A 113 -14.53 -12.12 -9.75
CA THR A 113 -15.63 -13.10 -9.84
C THR A 113 -16.98 -12.47 -9.47
N ASN A 114 -17.01 -11.52 -8.54
CA ASN A 114 -18.23 -10.82 -8.09
C ASN A 114 -18.44 -9.49 -8.85
N ARG A 115 -18.33 -9.51 -10.18
CA ARG A 115 -18.40 -8.32 -11.05
C ARG A 115 -19.74 -7.57 -11.02
N SER A 116 -20.77 -8.13 -10.38
CA SER A 116 -22.14 -7.62 -10.37
C SER A 116 -22.46 -6.60 -9.28
N ASP A 117 -21.60 -6.43 -8.28
CA ASP A 117 -21.87 -5.55 -7.15
C ASP A 117 -21.09 -4.24 -7.26
N GLU A 118 -21.72 -3.16 -6.81
CA GLU A 118 -21.14 -1.82 -6.60
C GLU A 118 -20.06 -1.86 -5.51
N HIS A 119 -19.02 -2.66 -5.71
CA HIS A 119 -17.85 -2.68 -4.87
C HIS A 119 -17.14 -1.34 -5.03
N LEU A 120 -16.93 -0.67 -3.91
CA LEU A 120 -16.19 0.59 -3.83
C LEU A 120 -14.98 0.58 -4.76
N GLN A 121 -15.05 1.40 -5.82
CA GLN A 121 -13.98 1.54 -6.81
C GLN A 121 -12.65 1.91 -6.14
N THR A 122 -12.73 2.58 -4.99
CA THR A 122 -11.63 2.91 -4.10
C THR A 122 -10.92 1.66 -3.56
N VAL A 123 -11.65 0.66 -3.05
CA VAL A 123 -11.08 -0.58 -2.51
C VAL A 123 -10.51 -1.46 -3.62
N THR A 124 -11.22 -1.60 -4.74
CA THR A 124 -10.75 -2.40 -5.89
C THR A 124 -9.45 -1.82 -6.47
N GLY A 125 -9.38 -0.49 -6.61
CA GLY A 125 -8.18 0.20 -7.04
C GLY A 125 -7.05 0.11 -6.01
N TRP A 126 -7.37 0.22 -4.71
CA TRP A 126 -6.40 0.10 -3.63
C TRP A 126 -5.73 -1.29 -3.61
N VAL A 127 -6.53 -2.35 -3.70
CA VAL A 127 -6.05 -3.74 -3.81
C VAL A 127 -5.15 -3.88 -5.04
N GLY A 128 -5.55 -3.27 -6.15
CA GLY A 128 -4.82 -3.23 -7.39
C GLY A 128 -3.39 -2.68 -7.27
N ARG A 129 -3.27 -1.54 -6.58
CA ARG A 129 -2.00 -0.82 -6.36
C ARG A 129 -1.16 -1.43 -5.25
N GLY A 130 -1.77 -1.94 -4.18
CA GLY A 130 -1.08 -2.58 -3.07
C GLY A 130 -0.36 -3.86 -3.50
N ASP A 131 -1.01 -4.62 -4.40
CA ASP A 131 -0.45 -5.81 -5.01
C ASP A 131 0.82 -5.52 -5.82
N ALA A 132 0.79 -4.43 -6.61
CA ALA A 132 1.95 -3.95 -7.36
C ALA A 132 3.08 -3.44 -6.45
N LEU A 133 2.74 -2.73 -5.36
CA LEU A 133 3.71 -2.27 -4.37
C LEU A 133 4.42 -3.45 -3.70
N SER A 134 3.66 -4.50 -3.34
CA SER A 134 4.22 -5.69 -2.70
C SER A 134 5.04 -6.56 -3.66
N ALA A 135 4.60 -6.67 -4.92
CA ALA A 135 5.35 -7.35 -5.98
C ALA A 135 6.66 -6.63 -6.35
N GLY A 136 6.67 -5.29 -6.26
CA GLY A 136 7.84 -4.44 -6.53
C GLY A 136 9.05 -4.73 -5.63
N GLY A 137 8.82 -5.31 -4.43
CA GLY A 137 9.87 -5.74 -3.51
C GLY A 137 10.71 -6.91 -4.04
N LYS A 138 10.19 -7.76 -4.94
CA LYS A 138 10.95 -8.90 -5.50
C LYS A 138 12.01 -8.49 -6.53
N LYS A 139 11.91 -7.29 -7.12
CA LYS A 139 12.87 -6.80 -8.13
C LYS A 139 13.98 -5.92 -7.54
N ALA A 140 14.11 -5.86 -6.22
CA ALA A 140 15.13 -5.09 -5.53
C ALA A 140 16.28 -5.94 -4.96
N CYS A 141 16.34 -7.24 -5.29
CA CYS A 141 17.53 -8.04 -5.05
C CYS A 141 18.62 -7.68 -6.08
N ILE A 142 19.55 -6.83 -5.62
CA ILE A 142 20.98 -6.79 -5.93
C ILE A 142 21.36 -6.56 -7.42
N PRO A 143 21.81 -5.37 -7.85
CA PRO A 143 22.87 -5.34 -8.83
C PRO A 143 24.14 -5.76 -8.09
N THR A 144 24.57 -7.00 -8.32
CA THR A 144 25.87 -7.50 -7.88
C THR A 144 26.90 -6.47 -8.30
N ALA A 145 27.51 -5.78 -7.33
CA ALA A 145 28.71 -5.02 -7.57
C ALA A 145 29.76 -6.03 -8.05
N VAL A 146 29.90 -6.12 -9.37
CA VAL A 146 31.04 -6.77 -10.01
C VAL A 146 32.26 -5.95 -9.60
N SER A 147 32.89 -6.44 -8.54
CA SER A 147 34.30 -6.22 -8.28
C SER A 147 35.07 -6.77 -9.46
N THR A 148 35.71 -5.91 -10.24
CA THR A 148 36.85 -6.32 -11.06
C THR A 148 37.87 -5.21 -11.00
N ARG A 149 39.09 -5.65 -10.70
CA ARG A 149 40.34 -4.91 -10.49
C ARG A 149 40.67 -3.96 -11.63
#